data_AF-A0A9D5KX84-F1
#
_entry.id   AF-A0A9D5KX84-F1
#
_cell.length_a   1.000
_cell.length_b   1.000
_cell.length_c   1.000
_cell.angle_alpha   90.00
_cell.angle_beta   90.00
_cell.angle_gamma   90.00
#
_symmetry.space_group_name_H-M   'P 1'
#
loop_
_entity.id
_entity.type
_entity.pdbx_description
1 polymer ?
#
loop_
_entity_poly.entity_id
_entity_poly.type
_entity_poly.pdbx_seq_one_letter_code
_entity_poly.pdbx_strand_id
1 'polypeptide(L)' 'MTQDIQFQIECLAAELAEMLMAEYGWDIHRALDELYSSITFAKLNDPECGLYYQGAVYIFQFLKSEIETGKIA' A
#
# COMPACT_ATOMS: atom_id res chain seq x y z
N MET A 1 7.60 16.19 8.13
CA MET A 1 6.54 15.71 7.22
C MET A 1 5.40 16.71 7.27
N THR A 2 4.90 17.15 6.11
CA THR A 2 3.77 18.08 6.02
C THR A 2 2.47 17.31 6.22
N GLN A 3 1.47 17.88 6.92
CA GLN A 3 0.18 17.21 7.20
C GLN A 3 -0.48 16.67 5.92
N ASP A 4 -0.30 17.34 4.79
CA ASP A 4 -0.84 16.95 3.49
C ASP A 4 -0.32 15.60 3.00
N ILE A 5 0.97 15.30 3.24
CA ILE A 5 1.60 14.05 2.81
C ILE A 5 1.04 12.89 3.62
N GLN A 6 0.84 13.08 4.93
CA GLN A 6 0.26 12.05 5.79
C GLN A 6 -1.16 11.70 5.35
N PHE A 7 -1.97 12.72 5.04
CA PHE A 7 -3.33 12.52 4.56
C PHE A 7 -3.35 11.77 3.21
N GLN A 8 -2.45 12.11 2.28
CA GLN A 8 -2.32 11.36 1.02
C GLN A 8 -1.93 9.89 1.26
N ILE A 9 -0.97 9.63 2.14
CA ILE A 9 -0.55 8.26 2.47
C ILE A 9 -1.72 7.47 3.07
N GLU A 10 -2.47 8.06 3.99
CA GLU A 10 -3.65 7.40 4.58
C GLU A 10 -4.75 7.12 3.55
N CYS A 11 -4.99 8.06 2.63
CA CYS A 11 -5.96 7.87 1.55
C CYS A 11 -5.53 6.73 0.62
N LEU A 12 -4.26 6.71 0.20
CA LEU A 12 -3.68 5.62 -0.58
C LEU A 12 -3.75 4.29 0.16
N ALA A 13 -3.48 4.28 1.47
CA ALA A 13 -3.53 3.08 2.29
C ALA A 13 -4.95 2.47 2.32
N ALA A 14 -5.97 3.32 2.48
CA ALA A 14 -7.36 2.89 2.43
C ALA A 14 -7.74 2.31 1.07
N GLU A 15 -7.36 2.98 -0.03
CA GLU A 15 -7.58 2.47 -1.39
C GLU A 15 -6.89 1.12 -1.63
N LEU A 16 -5.64 0.97 -1.16
CA LEU A 16 -4.89 -0.30 -1.24
C LEU A 16 -5.56 -1.42 -0.46
N ALA A 17 -6.07 -1.13 0.74
CA ALA A 17 -6.79 -2.10 1.55
C ALA A 17 -8.10 -2.53 0.85
N GLU A 18 -8.87 -1.60 0.31
CA GLU A 18 -10.09 -1.93 -0.45
C GLU A 18 -9.78 -2.77 -1.70
N MET A 19 -8.71 -2.44 -2.43
CA MET A 19 -8.27 -3.24 -3.58
C MET A 19 -7.84 -4.65 -3.18
N LEU A 20 -7.15 -4.82 -2.04
CA LEU A 20 -6.80 -6.15 -1.50
C LEU A 20 -8.05 -6.96 -1.13
N MET A 21 -9.03 -6.32 -0.50
CA MET A 21 -10.29 -6.96 -0.15
C MET A 21 -11.05 -7.40 -1.41
N ALA A 22 -11.08 -6.56 -2.45
CA ALA A 22 -11.76 -6.87 -3.70
C ALA A 22 -11.07 -8.00 -4.49
N GLU A 23 -9.73 -7.99 -4.58
CA GLU A 23 -8.97 -8.98 -5.35
C GLU A 23 -8.89 -10.35 -4.65
N TYR A 24 -8.66 -10.36 -3.34
CA TYR A 24 -8.42 -11.60 -2.58
C TYR A 24 -9.61 -12.03 -1.71
N GLY A 25 -10.68 -11.24 -1.63
CA GLY A 25 -11.82 -11.51 -0.75
C GLY A 25 -11.45 -11.44 0.74
N TRP A 26 -10.43 -10.65 1.10
CA TRP A 26 -9.96 -10.54 2.47
C TRP A 26 -10.86 -9.65 3.33
N ASP A 27 -10.83 -9.90 4.63
CA ASP A 27 -11.42 -8.99 5.62
C ASP A 27 -10.56 -7.74 5.76
N ILE A 28 -11.15 -6.62 6.14
CA ILE A 28 -10.43 -5.35 6.31
C ILE A 28 -9.28 -5.47 7.30
N HIS A 29 -9.44 -6.26 8.36
CA HIS A 29 -8.37 -6.49 9.33
C HIS A 29 -7.17 -7.19 8.68
N ARG A 30 -7.43 -8.20 7.84
CA ARG A 30 -6.38 -8.95 7.15
C ARG A 30 -5.72 -8.13 6.04
N ALA A 31 -6.52 -7.37 5.29
CA ALA A 31 -6.01 -6.49 4.24
C ALA A 31 -5.10 -5.41 4.82
N LEU A 32 -5.50 -4.80 5.94
CA LEU A 32 -4.67 -3.84 6.65
C LEU A 32 -3.42 -4.49 7.23
N ASP A 33 -3.52 -5.66 7.85
CA ASP A 33 -2.36 -6.36 8.43
C ASP A 33 -1.29 -6.66 7.36
N GLU A 34 -1.70 -7.19 6.21
CA GLU A 34 -0.77 -7.42 5.09
C GLU A 34 -0.24 -6.11 4.49
N LEU A 35 -1.10 -5.10 4.34
CA LEU A 35 -0.67 -3.79 3.86
C LEU A 35 0.40 -3.20 4.79
N TYR A 36 0.17 -3.14 6.10
CA TYR A 36 1.12 -2.59 7.06
C TYR A 36 2.39 -3.44 7.20
N SER A 37 2.29 -4.76 7.00
CA SER A 37 3.42 -5.69 6.98
C SER A 37 4.26 -5.57 5.69
N SER A 38 3.65 -5.10 4.60
CA SER A 38 4.32 -4.99 3.31
C SER A 38 5.43 -3.94 3.27
N ILE A 39 6.48 -4.27 2.52
CA ILE A 39 7.59 -3.36 2.24
C ILE A 39 7.10 -2.20 1.37
N THR A 40 6.11 -2.45 0.52
CA THR A 40 5.46 -1.42 -0.29
C THR A 40 4.88 -0.28 0.57
N PHE A 41 4.19 -0.60 1.67
CA PHE A 41 3.68 0.43 2.59
C PHE A 41 4.80 1.13 3.38
N ALA A 42 5.83 0.39 3.81
CA ALA A 42 6.99 1.00 4.45
C ALA A 42 7.67 2.05 3.56
N LYS A 43 7.80 1.76 2.26
CA LYS A 43 8.31 2.72 1.26
C LYS A 43 7.33 3.86 0.94
N LEU A 44 6.02 3.61 1.02
CA LEU A 44 5.00 4.66 0.87
C LEU A 44 5.10 5.70 1.99
N ASN A 45 5.38 5.23 3.21
CA ASN A 45 5.58 6.07 4.39
C ASN A 45 6.96 6.73 4.42
N ASP A 46 7.88 6.31 3.54
CA ASP A 46 9.20 6.88 3.39
C ASP A 46 9.16 8.09 2.43
N PRO A 47 9.34 9.33 2.94
CA PRO A 47 9.36 10.52 2.10
C PRO A 47 10.53 10.54 1.10
N GLU A 48 11.60 9.78 1.33
CA GLU A 48 12.74 9.68 0.43
C GLU A 48 12.42 8.82 -0.81
N CYS A 49 11.43 7.93 -0.72
CA CYS A 49 11.06 7.06 -1.83
C CYS A 49 10.14 7.75 -2.85
N GLY A 50 9.42 8.81 -2.45
CA GLY A 50 8.55 9.60 -3.33
C GLY A 50 7.35 8.84 -3.91
N LEU A 51 7.06 7.63 -3.39
CA LEU A 51 5.98 6.76 -3.88
C LEU A 51 4.58 7.35 -3.67
N TYR A 52 4.40 8.21 -2.66
CA TYR A 52 3.13 8.90 -2.40
C TYR A 52 2.72 9.88 -3.53
N TYR A 53 3.63 10.22 -4.44
CA TYR A 53 3.30 10.95 -5.68
C TYR A 53 2.84 10.03 -6.83
N GLN A 54 3.00 8.71 -6.69
CA GLN A 54 2.53 7.74 -7.66
C GLN A 54 1.05 7.40 -7.41
N GLY A 55 0.36 6.93 -8.44
CA GLY A 55 -1.05 6.53 -8.30
C GLY A 55 -1.21 5.25 -7.47
N ALA A 56 -2.33 5.13 -6.75
CA ALA A 56 -2.67 3.98 -5.91
C ALA A 56 -2.54 2.64 -6.67
N VAL A 57 -2.94 2.60 -7.94
CA VAL A 57 -2.85 1.41 -8.80
C VAL A 57 -1.41 0.95 -9.02
N TYR A 58 -0.47 1.89 -9.16
CA TYR A 58 0.94 1.54 -9.35
C TYR A 58 1.49 0.89 -8.09
N ILE A 59 1.23 1.50 -6.93
CA ILE A 59 1.63 0.97 -5.62
C ILE A 59 0.97 -0.40 -5.38
N PHE A 60 -0.30 -0.55 -5.76
CA PHE A 60 -1.03 -1.80 -5.63
C PHE A 60 -0.39 -2.93 -6.45
N GLN A 61 0.15 -2.66 -7.63
CA GLN A 61 0.85 -3.69 -8.41
C GLN A 61 2.12 -4.19 -7.72
N PHE A 62 2.87 -3.32 -7.02
CA PHE A 62 4.00 -3.75 -6.20
C PHE A 62 3.56 -4.61 -5.03
N LEU A 63 2.55 -4.15 -4.29
CA LEU A 63 1.98 -4.87 -3.16
C LEU A 63 1.47 -6.25 -3.60
N LYS A 64 0.71 -6.29 -4.70
CA LYS A 64 0.19 -7.52 -5.29
C LYS A 64 1.32 -8.46 -5.71
N SER A 65 2.34 -7.94 -6.39
CA SER A 65 3.51 -8.73 -6.78
C SER A 65 4.27 -9.26 -5.56
N GLU A 66 4.43 -8.46 -4.51
CA GLU A 66 5.04 -8.84 -3.24
C GLU A 66 4.27 -9.99 -2.58
N ILE A 67 2.94 -9.90 -2.53
CA ILE A 67 2.04 -10.94 -1.98
C ILE A 67 2.06 -12.22 -2.83
N GLU A 68 2.00 -12.11 -4.16
CA GLU A 68 1.93 -13.26 -5.07
C GLU A 68 3.27 -13.99 -5.23
N THR A 69 4.38 -13.26 -5.24
CA THR A 69 5.71 -13.83 -5.45
C THR A 69 6.50 -14.06 -4.16
N GLY A 70 6.07 -13.48 -3.04
CA GLY A 70 6.80 -13.51 -1.76
C GLY A 70 8.20 -12.88 -1.84
N LYS A 71 8.48 -12.10 -2.89
CA LYS A 71 9.76 -11.44 -3.15
C LYS A 71 9.50 -10.01 -3.57
N ILE A 72 10.25 -9.09 -2.97
CA ILE A 72 10.41 -7.75 -3.52
C ILE A 72 11.08 -7.85 -4.90
N ALA A 73 10.45 -7.28 -5.92
CA ALA A 73 11.10 -7.05 -7.21
C ALA A 73 12.11 -5.90 -7.11
#